data_AF-A0A2V7SFG3-F1
#
_entry.id   AF-A0A2V7SFG3-F1
#
_cell.length_a   1.000
_cell.length_b   1.000
_cell.length_c   1.000
_cell.angle_alpha   90.00
_cell.angle_beta   90.00
_cell.angle_gamma   90.00
#
_symmetry.space_group_name_H-M   'P 1'
#
loop_
_entity.id
_entity.type
_entity.pdbx_description
1 polymer ?
#
loop_
_entity_poly.entity_id
_entity_poly.type
_entity_poly.pdbx_seq_one_letter_code
_entity_poly.pdbx_strand_id
1 'polypeptide(L)' 'MRRGPRSRKAAAIVALVEGLTTGIDGRDGAFLGRKICRLLAEAYAGRGRRAPRWVERLITHYNGKSRVS' A
#
# COMPACT_ATOMS: atom_id res chain seq x y z
N MET A 1 7.61 -10.74 -15.30
CA MET A 1 6.19 -10.66 -14.87
C MET A 1 6.13 -10.27 -13.38
N ARG A 2 5.77 -9.03 -13.05
CA ARG A 2 5.57 -8.61 -11.64
C ARG A 2 4.27 -9.22 -11.12
N ARG A 3 4.33 -10.01 -10.04
CA ARG A 3 3.13 -10.52 -9.35
C ARG A 3 2.41 -9.35 -8.68
N GLY A 4 1.36 -8.84 -9.32
CA GLY A 4 0.45 -7.88 -8.73
C GLY A 4 -0.22 -8.42 -7.45
N PRO A 5 -0.79 -7.53 -6.61
CA PRO A 5 -1.41 -7.94 -5.36
C PRO A 5 -2.54 -8.95 -5.62
N ARG A 6 -2.43 -10.14 -5.04
CA ARG A 6 -3.42 -11.26 -5.16
C ARG A 6 -4.81 -10.96 -4.55
N SER A 7 -5.10 -9.71 -4.17
CA SER A 7 -6.40 -9.30 -3.63
C SER A 7 -6.97 -8.19 -4.51
N ARG A 8 -8.22 -8.34 -4.98
CA ARG A 8 -8.92 -7.32 -5.77
C ARG A 8 -8.97 -5.97 -5.04
N LYS A 9 -9.17 -5.98 -3.73
CA LYS A 9 -9.21 -4.75 -2.92
C LYS A 9 -7.84 -4.08 -2.81
N ALA A 10 -6.77 -4.86 -2.64
CA ALA A 10 -5.42 -4.31 -2.64
C ALA A 10 -5.03 -3.77 -4.02
N ALA A 11 -5.41 -4.46 -5.10
CA ALA A 11 -5.18 -4.00 -6.47
C ALA A 11 -5.90 -2.67 -6.76
N ALA A 12 -7.15 -2.54 -6.32
CA ALA A 12 -7.93 -1.31 -6.49
C ALA A 12 -7.29 -0.12 -5.75
N ILE A 13 -6.77 -0.34 -4.54
CA ILE A 13 -6.08 0.71 -3.78
C ILE A 13 -4.76 1.09 -4.45
N VAL A 14 -3.99 0.12 -4.96
CA VAL A 14 -2.77 0.41 -5.72
C VAL A 14 -3.08 1.23 -6.97
N ALA A 15 -4.09 0.84 -7.75
CA ALA A 15 -4.51 1.56 -8.95
C ALA A 15 -5.00 2.98 -8.64
N LEU A 16 -5.71 3.17 -7.52
CA LEU A 16 -6.11 4.49 -7.04
C LEU A 16 -4.89 5.36 -6.71
N VAL A 17 -3.93 4.82 -5.96
CA VAL A 17 -2.69 5.53 -5.62
C VAL A 17 -1.92 5.91 -6.87
N GLU A 18 -1.75 4.96 -7.80
CA GLU A 18 -1.09 5.21 -9.10
C GLU A 18 -1.82 6.31 -9.89
N GLY A 19 -3.16 6.27 -9.95
CA GLY A 19 -3.96 7.29 -10.62
C GLY A 19 -3.83 8.68 -9.99
N LEU A 20 -3.82 8.78 -8.66
CA LEU A 20 -3.66 10.04 -7.94
C LEU A 20 -2.25 10.63 -8.04
N THR A 21 -1.23 9.80 -8.25
CA THR A 21 0.15 10.24 -8.40
C THR A 21 0.65 10.22 -9.84
N THR A 22 -0.22 9.96 -10.81
CA THR A 22 0.16 10.00 -12.23
C THR A 22 0.50 11.45 -12.61
N GLY A 23 1.70 11.68 -13.15
CA GLY A 23 2.18 13.02 -13.51
C GLY A 23 2.92 13.75 -12.36
N ILE A 24 2.89 13.18 -11.16
CA ILE A 24 3.77 13.53 -10.05
C ILE A 24 4.82 12.41 -9.98
N ASP A 25 6.00 12.67 -9.42
CA ASP A 25 7.11 11.74 -9.59
C ASP A 25 6.81 10.31 -9.05
N GLY A 26 7.56 9.31 -9.52
CA GLY A 26 7.35 7.92 -9.06
C GLY A 26 7.66 7.69 -7.57
N ARG A 27 8.29 8.66 -6.87
CA ARG A 27 8.57 8.58 -5.42
C ARG A 27 7.33 8.97 -4.61
N ASP A 28 6.50 9.88 -5.14
CA ASP A 28 5.27 10.35 -4.51
C ASP A 28 4.22 9.24 -4.39
N GLY A 29 4.08 8.38 -5.40
CA GLY A 29 3.21 7.20 -5.34
C GLY A 29 3.59 6.23 -4.22
N ALA A 30 4.88 5.99 -4.02
CA ALA A 30 5.37 5.13 -2.95
C ALA A 30 5.21 5.79 -1.56
N PHE A 31 5.42 7.10 -1.46
CA PHE A 31 5.21 7.86 -0.23
C PHE A 31 3.73 7.84 0.19
N LEU A 32 2.82 8.17 -0.73
CA LEU A 32 1.38 8.15 -0.48
C LEU A 32 0.89 6.75 -0.10
N GLY A 33 1.34 5.73 -0.83
CA GLY A 33 1.01 4.33 -0.51
C GLY A 33 1.45 3.90 0.89
N ARG A 34 2.65 4.29 1.34
CA ARG A 34 3.12 4.03 2.72
C ARG A 34 2.25 4.73 3.77
N LYS A 35 1.83 5.98 3.51
CA LYS A 35 0.94 6.72 4.43
C LYS A 35 -0.43 6.05 4.54
N ILE A 36 -1.02 5.60 3.43
CA ILE A 36 -2.28 4.85 3.43
C ILE A 36 -2.15 3.54 4.22
N CYS A 37 -1.07 2.78 4.00
CA CYS A 37 -0.78 1.56 4.75
C CYS A 37 -0.72 1.80 6.25
N ARG A 38 -0.04 2.87 6.68
CA ARG A 38 0.06 3.27 8.08
C ARG A 38 -1.31 3.59 8.69
N LEU A 39 -2.11 4.43 8.02
CA LEU A 39 -3.46 4.78 8.48
C LEU A 39 -4.37 3.56 8.64
N LEU A 40 -4.31 2.62 7.69
CA LEU A 40 -5.07 1.37 7.78
C LEU A 40 -4.62 0.53 8.98
N ALA A 41 -3.31 0.35 9.17
CA ALA A 41 -2.79 -0.41 10.31
C ALA A 41 -3.19 0.21 11.65
N GLU A 42 -3.06 1.54 11.79
CA GLU A 42 -3.46 2.30 12.98
C GLU A 42 -4.97 2.18 13.24
N ALA A 43 -5.81 2.28 12.20
CA ALA A 43 -7.27 2.16 12.36
C ALA A 43 -7.72 0.76 12.80
N TYR A 44 -7.04 -0.30 12.35
CA TYR A 44 -7.32 -1.66 12.83
C TYR A 44 -6.83 -1.85 14.28
N ALA A 45 -5.61 -1.40 14.59
CA ALA A 45 -5.03 -1.48 15.92
C ALA A 45 -5.84 -0.71 16.96
N GLY A 46 -6.28 0.52 16.64
CA GLY A 46 -7.13 1.34 17.52
C GLY A 46 -8.50 0.71 17.81
N ARG A 47 -8.96 -0.24 16.98
CA ARG A 47 -10.17 -1.03 17.22
C ARG A 47 -9.89 -2.38 17.91
N GLY A 48 -8.66 -2.63 18.35
CA GLY A 48 -8.23 -3.91 18.92
C GLY A 48 -8.29 -5.07 17.91
N ARG A 49 -8.31 -4.78 16.61
CA ARG A 49 -8.46 -5.79 15.55
C ARG A 49 -7.14 -6.00 14.84
N ARG A 50 -6.85 -7.26 14.51
CA ARG A 50 -5.75 -7.59 13.61
C ARG A 50 -6.06 -7.08 12.20
N ALA A 51 -5.04 -6.53 11.53
CA ALA A 51 -5.16 -6.12 10.14
C ALA A 51 -5.51 -7.34 9.24
N PRO A 52 -6.49 -7.21 8.35
CA PRO A 52 -6.85 -8.30 7.44
C PRO A 52 -5.76 -8.51 6.38
N ARG A 53 -5.67 -9.73 5.83
CA ARG A 53 -4.65 -10.15 4.85
C ARG A 53 -4.45 -9.22 3.65
N TRP A 54 -5.48 -8.49 3.21
CA TRP A 54 -5.33 -7.55 2.09
C TRP A 54 -4.56 -6.27 2.49
N VAL A 55 -4.64 -5.84 3.76
CA VAL A 55 -3.84 -4.75 4.32
C VAL A 55 -2.40 -5.19 4.50
N GLU A 56 -2.17 -6.41 5.02
CA GLU A 56 -0.82 -7.00 5.11
C GLU A 56 -0.14 -7.02 3.72
N ARG A 57 -0.88 -7.40 2.66
CA ARG A 57 -0.37 -7.38 1.28
C ARG A 57 -0.06 -5.98 0.76
N LEU A 58 -0.86 -4.96 1.12
CA LEU A 58 -0.57 -3.57 0.77
C LEU A 58 0.69 -3.07 1.47
N ILE A 59 0.84 -3.39 2.77
CA ILE A 59 2.05 -3.07 3.53
C ILE A 59 3.27 -3.72 2.88
N THR A 60 3.19 -5.00 2.51
CA THR A 60 4.28 -5.69 1.79
C THR A 60 4.60 -5.01 0.44
N HIS A 61 3.58 -4.58 -0.31
CA HIS A 61 3.78 -3.93 -1.60
C HIS A 61 4.54 -2.60 -1.48
N TYR A 62 4.16 -1.76 -0.51
CA TYR A 62 4.75 -0.42 -0.35
C TYR A 62 6.03 -0.38 0.52
N ASN A 63 6.23 -1.36 1.42
CA ASN A 63 7.43 -1.47 2.26
C ASN A 63 8.48 -2.42 1.68
N GLY A 64 8.13 -3.35 0.79
CA GLY A 64 9.02 -4.34 0.17
C GLY A 64 10.03 -3.78 -0.85
N LYS A 65 10.24 -2.47 -0.88
CA LYS A 65 11.21 -1.77 -1.74
C LYS A 65 12.24 -0.93 -0.97
N SER A 66 12.42 -1.14 0.34
CA SER A 66 13.71 -0.77 0.95
C SER A 66 14.76 -1.80 0.53
N ARG A 67 15.23 -1.70 -0.72
CA ARG A 67 16.57 -2.16 -1.06
C ARG A 67 17.44 -0.91 -1.11
N VAL A 68 18.40 -0.88 -0.21
CA VAL A 68 19.50 0.07 -0.11
C VAL A 68 20.00 0.46 -1.51
N SER A 69 20.08 1.76 -1.76
CA SER A 69 21.04 2.40 -2.65
C SER A 69 21.31 3.78 -2.08
#